data_AF-A0A1V5AJW9-F1
#
_entry.id   AF-A0A1V5AJW9-F1
#
_cell.length_a   1.000
_cell.length_b   1.000
_cell.length_c   1.000
_cell.angle_alpha   90.00
_cell.angle_beta   90.00
_cell.angle_gamma   90.00
#
_symmetry.space_group_name_H-M   'P 1'
#
loop_
_entity.id
_entity.type
_entity.pdbx_description
1 polymer ?
#
loop_
_entity_poly.entity_id
_entity_poly.type
_entity_poly.pdbx_seq_one_letter_code
_entity_poly.pdbx_strand_id
1 'polypeptide(L)'
;MESYGFLSDLNRLKAACRKFERKIAVLNGITAAAACYSLFLLLGVSSYFRFYWKDSPLAYLPALLALAVGAVAAHFVGKRSKTSVFQLLPDPLSQMARTGWDNRQTGSVIMESLAGELKRELAGLEESGIFDRRRLYRRVGAAVGLGLVAALIAQSQISADLTPEDFSALGGIGESALGLFQNGSSSEDAKNITPSIYGKPSLAVLAESKLELEIYPGSGVGSRALPAEAAEHLFSDAPPGQGVAVASELYIESLPAQHRDIIKRYFERLAEAE
;
A
#
# COMPACT_ATOMS: atom_id res chain seq x y z
N MET A 1 36.99 21.30 3.56
CA MET A 1 36.27 20.14 4.14
C MET A 1 36.31 19.05 3.07
N GLU A 2 37.24 18.11 3.19
CA GLU A 2 37.41 17.08 2.16
C GLU A 2 36.27 16.08 2.24
N SER A 3 35.58 15.86 1.13
CA SER A 3 34.52 14.87 1.04
C SER A 3 35.15 13.48 0.91
N TYR A 4 34.85 12.58 1.83
CA TYR A 4 35.33 11.21 1.78
C TYR A 4 34.97 10.50 0.47
N GLY A 5 35.91 9.71 -0.07
CA GLY A 5 35.74 9.02 -1.35
C GLY A 5 34.55 8.06 -1.42
N PHE A 6 34.24 7.36 -0.31
CA PHE A 6 33.12 6.40 -0.25
C PHE A 6 31.75 7.03 -0.50
N LEU A 7 31.59 8.35 -0.27
CA LEU A 7 30.33 9.06 -0.51
C LEU A 7 29.96 9.06 -2.00
N SER A 8 30.97 9.09 -2.87
CA SER A 8 30.75 9.04 -4.32
C SER A 8 30.19 7.68 -4.75
N ASP A 9 30.78 6.58 -4.27
CA ASP A 9 30.32 5.21 -4.54
C ASP A 9 28.94 4.95 -3.92
N LEU A 10 28.69 5.43 -2.70
CA LEU A 10 27.39 5.30 -2.06
C LEU A 10 26.29 6.09 -2.82
N ASN A 11 26.62 7.28 -3.33
CA ASN A 11 25.70 8.06 -4.15
C ASN A 11 25.44 7.41 -5.51
N ARG A 12 26.45 6.79 -6.13
CA ARG A 12 26.29 5.96 -7.35
C ARG A 12 25.27 4.85 -7.08
N LEU A 13 25.43 4.12 -5.99
CA LEU A 13 24.53 3.03 -5.61
C LEU A 13 23.10 3.52 -5.30
N LYS A 14 22.96 4.67 -4.62
CA LYS A 14 21.67 5.34 -4.41
C LYS A 14 20.98 5.71 -5.71
N ALA A 15 21.72 6.23 -6.69
CA ALA A 15 21.16 6.54 -8.00
C ALA A 15 20.71 5.26 -8.74
N ALA A 16 21.50 4.18 -8.68
CA ALA A 16 21.15 2.90 -9.27
C ALA A 16 19.87 2.30 -8.65
N CYS A 17 19.76 2.33 -7.31
CA CYS A 17 18.54 1.88 -6.60
C CYS A 17 17.30 2.66 -7.04
N ARG A 18 17.38 4.00 -7.10
CA ARG A 18 16.25 4.83 -7.54
C ARG A 18 15.83 4.50 -8.98
N LYS A 19 16.80 4.26 -9.88
CA LYS A 19 16.49 3.85 -11.27
C LYS A 19 15.78 2.50 -11.29
N PHE A 20 16.22 1.54 -10.47
CA PHE A 20 15.61 0.22 -10.37
C PHE A 20 14.19 0.28 -9.78
N GLU A 21 13.98 1.01 -8.68
CA GLU A 21 12.64 1.24 -8.10
C GLU A 21 11.70 1.89 -9.12
N ARG A 22 12.19 2.87 -9.88
CA ARG A 22 11.39 3.54 -10.92
C ARG A 22 11.00 2.56 -12.03
N LYS A 23 11.89 1.66 -12.46
CA LYS A 23 11.58 0.58 -13.41
C LYS A 23 10.50 -0.37 -12.85
N ILE A 24 10.62 -0.74 -11.57
CA ILE A 24 9.62 -1.59 -10.91
C ILE A 24 8.25 -0.90 -10.82
N ALA A 25 8.22 0.38 -10.47
CA ALA A 25 6.98 1.14 -10.37
C ALA A 25 6.27 1.25 -11.73
N VAL A 26 7.02 1.53 -12.80
CA VAL A 26 6.49 1.55 -14.17
C VAL A 26 5.93 0.18 -14.56
N LEU A 27 6.66 -0.90 -14.28
CA LEU A 27 6.20 -2.25 -14.59
C LEU A 27 4.90 -2.61 -13.86
N ASN A 28 4.78 -2.22 -12.59
CA ASN A 28 3.55 -2.38 -11.83
C ASN A 28 2.38 -1.56 -12.41
N GLY A 29 2.65 -0.34 -12.89
CA GLY A 29 1.66 0.47 -13.59
C GLY A 29 1.18 -0.18 -14.88
N ILE A 30 2.09 -0.75 -15.68
CA ILE A 30 1.77 -1.50 -16.89
C ILE A 30 0.89 -2.71 -16.55
N THR A 31 1.24 -3.48 -15.52
CA THR A 31 0.42 -4.62 -15.10
C THR A 31 -0.98 -4.20 -14.65
N ALA A 32 -1.10 -3.06 -13.94
CA ALA A 32 -2.39 -2.54 -13.49
C ALA A 32 -3.23 -2.03 -14.66
N ALA A 33 -2.61 -1.32 -15.63
CA ALA A 33 -3.28 -0.90 -16.85
C ALA A 33 -3.78 -2.11 -17.66
N ALA A 34 -2.93 -3.12 -17.86
CA ALA A 34 -3.30 -4.34 -18.56
C ALA A 34 -4.45 -5.06 -17.86
N ALA A 35 -4.41 -5.22 -16.54
CA ALA A 35 -5.49 -5.84 -15.77
C ALA A 35 -6.80 -5.05 -15.87
N CYS A 36 -6.73 -3.72 -15.76
CA CYS A 36 -7.90 -2.84 -15.90
C CYS A 36 -8.50 -2.89 -17.31
N TYR A 37 -7.66 -2.92 -18.34
CA TYR A 37 -8.12 -3.05 -19.72
C TYR A 37 -8.76 -4.41 -19.99
N SER A 38 -8.18 -5.50 -19.47
CA SER A 38 -8.80 -6.83 -19.54
C SER A 38 -10.17 -6.85 -18.87
N LEU A 39 -10.34 -6.15 -17.74
CA LEU A 39 -11.65 -6.00 -17.08
C LEU A 39 -12.65 -5.27 -17.98
N PHE A 40 -12.23 -4.18 -18.66
CA PHE A 40 -13.10 -3.46 -19.60
C PHE A 40 -13.49 -4.29 -20.83
N LEU A 41 -12.61 -5.20 -21.28
CA LEU A 41 -12.94 -6.15 -22.34
C LEU A 41 -13.96 -7.19 -21.86
N LEU A 42 -13.81 -7.71 -20.64
CA LEU A 42 -14.74 -8.68 -20.03
C LEU A 42 -16.12 -8.08 -19.76
N LEU A 43 -16.17 -6.83 -19.32
CA LEU A 43 -17.43 -6.12 -19.06
C LEU A 43 -18.11 -5.60 -20.34
N GLY A 44 -17.52 -5.82 -21.53
CA GLY A 44 -18.05 -5.33 -22.80
C GLY A 44 -18.00 -3.80 -22.97
N VAL A 45 -17.43 -3.05 -22.01
CA VAL A 45 -17.32 -1.59 -22.06
C VAL A 45 -16.55 -1.16 -23.32
N SER A 46 -15.49 -1.89 -23.69
CA SER A 46 -14.76 -1.60 -24.92
C SER A 46 -15.59 -1.82 -26.19
N SER A 47 -16.48 -2.81 -26.19
CA SER A 47 -17.37 -3.09 -27.33
C SER A 47 -18.48 -2.04 -27.43
N TYR A 48 -19.07 -1.66 -26.29
CA TYR A 48 -20.07 -0.60 -26.19
C TYR A 48 -19.55 0.73 -26.76
N PHE A 49 -18.36 1.17 -26.34
CA PHE A 49 -17.79 2.43 -26.84
C PHE A 49 -17.46 2.39 -28.33
N ARG A 50 -16.97 1.25 -28.84
CA ARG A 50 -16.70 1.08 -30.28
C ARG A 50 -17.98 1.04 -31.12
N PHE A 51 -19.08 0.53 -30.57
CA PHE A 51 -20.37 0.48 -31.24
C PHE A 51 -20.99 1.88 -31.37
N TYR A 52 -21.08 2.62 -30.26
CA TYR A 52 -21.71 3.95 -30.23
C TYR A 52 -20.86 5.05 -30.87
N TRP A 53 -19.53 4.96 -30.79
CA TRP A 53 -18.60 5.99 -31.26
C TRP A 53 -17.64 5.48 -32.34
N LYS A 54 -18.14 4.65 -33.25
CA LYS A 54 -17.36 3.94 -34.29
C LYS A 54 -16.38 4.82 -35.08
N ASP A 55 -16.72 6.09 -35.32
CA ASP A 55 -15.92 7.03 -36.12
C ASP A 55 -15.31 8.18 -35.29
N SER A 56 -15.41 8.11 -33.97
CA SER A 56 -14.90 9.15 -33.07
C SER A 56 -13.71 8.63 -32.26
N PRO A 57 -12.72 9.48 -31.93
CA PRO A 57 -11.62 9.10 -31.05
C PRO A 57 -12.08 8.60 -29.68
N LEU A 58 -13.35 8.87 -29.30
CA LEU A 58 -13.97 8.35 -28.08
C LEU A 58 -14.05 6.80 -28.05
N ALA A 59 -13.99 6.10 -29.19
CA ALA A 59 -13.94 4.64 -29.22
C ALA A 59 -12.73 4.06 -28.46
N TYR A 60 -11.65 4.83 -28.30
CA TYR A 60 -10.42 4.41 -27.60
C TYR A 60 -10.40 4.84 -26.13
N LEU A 61 -11.45 5.49 -25.64
CA LEU A 61 -11.51 6.04 -24.29
C LEU A 61 -11.33 4.99 -23.18
N PRO A 62 -11.87 3.76 -23.28
CA PRO A 62 -11.59 2.71 -22.30
C PRO A 62 -10.10 2.33 -22.20
N ALA A 63 -9.38 2.33 -23.32
CA ALA A 63 -7.94 2.07 -23.32
C ALA A 63 -7.15 3.23 -22.69
N LEU A 64 -7.55 4.48 -22.97
CA LEU A 64 -6.96 5.67 -22.36
C LEU A 64 -7.20 5.71 -20.84
N LEU A 65 -8.39 5.36 -20.38
CA LEU A 65 -8.71 5.27 -18.95
C LEU A 65 -7.87 4.19 -18.26
N ALA A 66 -7.71 3.02 -18.88
CA ALA A 66 -6.86 1.96 -18.33
C ALA A 66 -5.39 2.41 -18.20
N LEU A 67 -4.87 3.15 -19.19
CA LEU A 67 -3.53 3.76 -19.11
C LEU A 67 -3.44 4.81 -18.00
N ALA A 68 -4.46 5.65 -17.84
CA ALA A 68 -4.50 6.65 -16.76
C ALA A 68 -4.48 5.98 -15.38
N VAL A 69 -5.27 4.92 -15.18
CA VAL A 69 -5.26 4.11 -13.94
C VAL A 69 -3.88 3.51 -13.71
N GLY A 70 -3.25 2.96 -14.75
CA GLY A 70 -1.87 2.44 -14.65
C GLY A 70 -0.84 3.50 -14.29
N ALA A 71 -0.95 4.71 -14.84
CA ALA A 71 -0.05 5.83 -14.54
C ALA A 71 -0.22 6.30 -13.08
N VAL A 72 -1.47 6.40 -12.61
CA VAL A 72 -1.78 6.70 -11.20
C VAL A 72 -1.21 5.61 -10.29
N ALA A 73 -1.42 4.33 -10.62
CA ALA A 73 -0.87 3.21 -9.88
C ALA A 73 0.67 3.25 -9.81
N ALA A 74 1.35 3.53 -10.93
CA ALA A 74 2.81 3.69 -10.97
C ALA A 74 3.27 4.84 -10.07
N HIS A 75 2.56 5.97 -10.08
CA HIS A 75 2.90 7.14 -9.26
C HIS A 75 2.75 6.84 -7.76
N PHE A 76 1.64 6.22 -7.35
CA PHE A 76 1.40 5.87 -5.95
C PHE A 76 2.36 4.81 -5.44
N VAL A 77 2.62 3.76 -6.23
CA VAL A 77 3.58 2.71 -5.88
C VAL A 77 5.00 3.28 -5.82
N GLY A 78 5.39 4.13 -6.77
CA GLY A 78 6.69 4.79 -6.79
C GLY A 78 6.91 5.71 -5.58
N LYS A 79 5.86 6.36 -5.08
CA LYS A 79 5.92 7.17 -3.84
C LYS A 79 6.02 6.34 -2.56
N ARG A 80 5.43 5.14 -2.53
CA ARG A 80 5.47 4.24 -1.37
C ARG A 80 6.75 3.42 -1.26
N SER A 81 7.45 3.20 -2.38
CA SER A 81 8.76 2.54 -2.41
C SER A 81 9.81 3.45 -1.78
N LYS A 82 10.11 3.25 -0.50
CA LYS A 82 11.25 3.85 0.19
C LYS A 82 12.20 2.76 0.65
N THR A 83 12.63 1.88 -0.25
CA THR A 83 13.64 0.89 0.13
C THR A 83 14.95 1.65 0.33
N SER A 84 15.37 1.77 1.58
CA SER A 84 16.61 2.45 1.90
C SER A 84 17.76 1.61 1.36
N VAL A 85 18.72 2.24 0.65
CA VAL A 85 19.88 1.55 0.09
C VAL A 85 20.60 0.73 1.16
N PHE A 86 20.67 1.25 2.38
CA PHE A 86 21.27 0.55 3.52
C PHE A 86 20.63 -0.83 3.78
N GLN A 87 19.32 -0.99 3.58
CA GLN A 87 18.64 -2.29 3.75
C GLN A 87 18.96 -3.31 2.65
N LEU A 88 19.48 -2.84 1.51
CA LEU A 88 19.87 -3.71 0.40
C LEU A 88 21.34 -4.15 0.50
N LEU A 89 22.13 -3.51 1.36
CA LEU A 89 23.50 -3.93 1.63
C LEU A 89 23.50 -5.12 2.59
N PRO A 90 24.40 -6.10 2.42
CA PRO A 90 24.58 -7.16 3.39
C PRO A 90 25.05 -6.59 4.74
N ASP A 91 24.61 -7.21 5.83
CA ASP A 91 25.25 -7.01 7.14
C ASP A 91 26.65 -7.67 7.07
N PRO A 92 27.75 -7.03 7.52
CA PRO A 92 27.88 -5.83 8.35
C PRO A 92 27.98 -4.48 7.58
N LEU A 93 28.09 -4.50 6.25
CA LEU A 93 28.35 -3.30 5.45
C LEU A 93 27.23 -2.26 5.54
N SER A 94 25.98 -2.70 5.69
CA SER A 94 24.83 -1.81 5.96
C SER A 94 25.06 -0.92 7.18
N GLN A 95 25.57 -1.48 8.28
CA GLN A 95 25.84 -0.75 9.51
C GLN A 95 27.02 0.21 9.32
N MET A 96 28.11 -0.25 8.70
CA MET A 96 29.25 0.61 8.39
C MET A 96 28.85 1.79 7.51
N ALA A 97 28.07 1.55 6.46
CA ALA A 97 27.57 2.59 5.55
C ALA A 97 26.66 3.60 6.27
N ARG A 98 25.86 3.15 7.24
CA ARG A 98 25.02 4.02 8.07
C ARG A 98 25.85 4.85 9.04
N THR A 99 26.76 4.23 9.77
CA THR A 99 27.68 4.90 10.70
C THR A 99 28.56 5.92 9.97
N GLY A 100 29.09 5.56 8.81
CA GLY A 100 29.90 6.46 7.98
C GLY A 100 29.06 7.60 7.38
N TRP A 101 27.80 7.35 7.03
CA TRP A 101 26.90 8.40 6.57
C TRP A 101 26.54 9.41 7.66
N ASP A 102 26.31 8.93 8.89
CA ASP A 102 25.95 9.75 10.04
C ASP A 102 27.16 10.59 10.50
N ASN A 103 28.37 10.03 10.44
CA ASN A 103 29.62 10.71 10.83
C ASN A 103 30.37 11.38 9.65
N ARG A 104 29.71 11.58 8.50
CA ARG A 104 30.36 12.10 7.27
C ARG A 104 31.01 13.49 7.39
N GLN A 105 30.68 14.24 8.43
CA GLN A 105 31.21 15.58 8.70
C GLN A 105 32.33 15.57 9.74
N THR A 106 32.55 14.44 10.40
CA THR A 106 33.51 14.29 11.49
C THR A 106 34.88 13.93 10.94
N GLY A 107 35.85 14.84 11.01
CA GLY A 107 37.23 14.61 10.61
C GLY A 107 38.05 13.79 11.60
N SER A 108 37.56 12.61 12.03
CA SER A 108 38.28 11.75 12.98
C SER A 108 39.11 10.68 12.25
N VAL A 109 40.21 10.25 12.88
CA VAL A 109 41.08 9.17 12.36
C VAL A 109 40.29 7.86 12.18
N ILE A 110 39.36 7.59 13.09
CA ILE A 110 38.46 6.43 13.03
C ILE A 110 37.55 6.52 11.79
N MET A 111 37.08 7.73 11.46
CA MET A 111 36.25 7.94 10.28
C MET A 111 37.05 7.77 8.98
N GLU A 112 38.33 8.14 8.97
CA GLU A 112 39.21 7.94 7.82
C GLU A 112 39.49 6.45 7.57
N SER A 113 39.77 5.66 8.61
CA SER A 113 39.91 4.21 8.49
C SER A 113 38.60 3.56 8.04
N LEU A 114 37.47 3.96 8.62
CA LEU A 114 36.14 3.47 8.24
C LEU A 114 35.83 3.81 6.77
N ALA A 115 36.13 5.03 6.33
CA ALA A 115 35.93 5.49 4.96
C ALA A 115 36.78 4.70 3.95
N GLY A 116 38.02 4.34 4.32
CA GLY A 116 38.90 3.51 3.51
C GLY A 116 38.36 2.09 3.34
N GLU A 117 37.90 1.47 4.42
CA GLU A 117 37.28 0.14 4.41
C GLU A 117 35.97 0.14 3.59
N LEU A 118 35.08 1.10 3.85
CA LEU A 118 33.84 1.30 3.10
C LEU A 118 34.08 1.46 1.60
N LYS A 119 35.12 2.20 1.20
CA LYS A 119 35.45 2.40 -0.21
C LYS A 119 35.86 1.09 -0.86
N ARG A 120 36.65 0.24 -0.19
CA ARG A 120 37.07 -1.07 -0.74
C ARG A 120 35.88 -2.01 -0.88
N GLU A 121 35.05 -2.09 0.15
CA GLU A 121 33.86 -2.95 0.15
C GLU A 121 32.79 -2.49 -0.86
N LEU A 122 32.51 -1.19 -0.94
CA LEU A 122 31.57 -0.63 -1.93
C LEU A 122 32.09 -0.76 -3.37
N ALA A 123 33.40 -0.68 -3.58
CA ALA A 123 33.99 -0.88 -4.91
C ALA A 123 33.90 -2.34 -5.38
N GLY A 124 33.94 -3.30 -4.44
CA GLY A 124 33.78 -4.73 -4.72
C GLY A 124 32.33 -5.15 -5.00
N LEU A 125 31.34 -4.33 -4.62
CA LEU A 125 29.94 -4.61 -4.88
C LEU A 125 29.56 -4.27 -6.32
N GLU A 126 29.37 -5.31 -7.13
CA GLU A 126 28.70 -5.17 -8.41
C GLU A 126 27.26 -4.69 -8.24
N GLU A 127 26.86 -3.68 -9.02
CA GLU A 127 25.48 -3.18 -9.07
C GLU A 127 24.48 -4.31 -9.40
N SER A 128 24.92 -5.35 -10.12
CA SER A 128 24.11 -6.53 -10.47
C SER A 128 23.77 -7.45 -9.30
N GLY A 129 24.59 -7.51 -8.25
CA GLY A 129 24.42 -8.44 -7.12
C GLY A 129 23.38 -7.99 -6.11
N ILE A 130 23.12 -6.69 -6.05
CA ILE A 130 22.21 -6.07 -5.08
C ILE A 130 20.75 -6.15 -5.54
N PHE A 131 20.50 -6.31 -6.84
CA PHE A 131 19.16 -6.34 -7.41
C PHE A 131 18.69 -7.75 -7.74
N ASP A 132 17.56 -8.16 -7.15
CA ASP A 132 16.92 -9.44 -7.47
C ASP A 132 16.32 -9.43 -8.89
N ARG A 133 17.09 -9.92 -9.86
CA ARG A 133 16.66 -10.09 -11.26
C ARG A 133 15.47 -11.04 -11.38
N ARG A 134 15.33 -12.05 -10.52
CA ARG A 134 14.20 -13.01 -10.57
C ARG A 134 12.89 -12.30 -10.26
N ARG A 135 12.89 -11.34 -9.33
CA ARG A 135 11.71 -10.51 -9.05
C ARG A 135 11.30 -9.67 -10.27
N LEU A 136 12.27 -9.15 -11.03
CA LEU A 136 12.00 -8.41 -12.27
C LEU A 136 11.39 -9.33 -13.33
N TYR A 137 12.02 -10.49 -13.60
CA TYR A 137 11.55 -11.42 -14.62
C TYR A 137 10.14 -11.96 -14.35
N ARG A 138 9.81 -12.28 -13.09
CA ARG A 138 8.45 -12.71 -12.72
C ARG A 138 7.40 -11.64 -13.03
N ARG A 139 7.70 -10.37 -12.77
CA ARG A 139 6.77 -9.26 -13.04
C ARG A 139 6.64 -8.98 -14.54
N VAL A 140 7.75 -9.09 -15.29
CA VAL A 140 7.71 -8.99 -16.76
C VAL A 140 6.87 -10.12 -17.33
N GLY A 141 7.08 -11.36 -16.87
CA GLY A 141 6.27 -12.51 -17.27
C GLY A 141 4.78 -12.31 -16.97
N ALA A 142 4.44 -11.78 -15.79
CA ALA A 142 3.05 -11.46 -15.45
C ALA A 142 2.44 -10.38 -16.37
N ALA A 143 3.19 -9.32 -16.69
CA ALA A 143 2.73 -8.27 -17.60
C ALA A 143 2.48 -8.81 -19.02
N VAL A 144 3.42 -9.61 -19.54
CA VAL A 144 3.30 -10.25 -20.85
C VAL A 144 2.14 -11.24 -20.88
N GLY A 145 1.99 -12.06 -19.83
CA GLY A 145 0.88 -13.00 -19.70
C GLY A 145 -0.48 -12.30 -19.69
N LEU A 146 -0.63 -11.24 -18.90
CA LEU A 146 -1.86 -10.42 -18.88
C LEU A 146 -2.14 -9.78 -20.24
N GLY A 147 -1.11 -9.27 -20.92
CA GLY A 147 -1.24 -8.71 -22.27
C GLY A 147 -1.69 -9.74 -23.29
N LEU A 148 -1.16 -10.96 -23.24
CA LEU A 148 -1.59 -12.07 -24.10
C LEU A 148 -3.04 -12.45 -23.82
N VAL A 149 -3.45 -12.54 -22.56
CA VAL A 149 -4.86 -12.81 -22.20
C VAL A 149 -5.76 -11.70 -22.73
N ALA A 150 -5.39 -10.43 -22.57
CA ALA A 150 -6.16 -9.31 -23.13
C ALA A 150 -6.29 -9.40 -24.66
N ALA A 151 -5.20 -9.74 -25.35
CA ALA A 151 -5.20 -9.91 -26.80
C ALA A 151 -6.09 -11.08 -27.25
N LEU A 152 -6.06 -12.20 -26.52
CA LEU A 152 -6.94 -13.33 -26.78
C LEU A 152 -8.41 -12.96 -26.56
N ILE A 153 -8.73 -12.25 -25.48
CA ILE A 153 -10.10 -11.78 -25.22
C ILE A 153 -10.56 -10.85 -26.35
N ALA A 154 -9.72 -9.89 -26.75
CA ALA A 154 -10.02 -8.94 -27.80
C ALA A 154 -10.20 -9.57 -29.20
N GLN A 155 -9.53 -10.69 -29.48
CA GLN A 155 -9.69 -11.44 -30.74
C GLN A 155 -10.81 -12.47 -30.68
N SER A 156 -11.08 -13.04 -29.51
CA SER A 156 -12.20 -13.95 -29.30
C SER A 156 -13.51 -13.18 -29.39
N GLN A 157 -14.50 -13.75 -30.06
CA GLN A 157 -15.84 -13.14 -30.16
C GLN A 157 -16.59 -13.06 -28.82
N ILE A 158 -15.96 -13.40 -27.70
CA ILE A 158 -16.50 -13.28 -26.34
C ILE A 158 -16.93 -11.83 -26.04
N SER A 159 -16.21 -10.82 -26.55
CA SER A 159 -16.62 -9.42 -26.43
C SER A 159 -17.60 -8.97 -27.54
N ALA A 160 -17.84 -9.80 -28.55
CA ALA A 160 -18.77 -9.53 -29.66
C ALA A 160 -20.18 -10.11 -29.41
N ASP A 161 -20.30 -11.14 -28.55
CA ASP A 161 -21.57 -11.74 -28.12
C ASP A 161 -22.30 -10.94 -27.03
N LEU A 162 -21.69 -9.88 -26.49
CA LEU A 162 -22.38 -8.88 -25.65
C LEU A 162 -23.15 -7.92 -26.57
N THR A 163 -24.30 -8.40 -27.05
CA THR A 163 -25.23 -7.65 -27.89
C THR A 163 -25.77 -6.39 -27.16
N PRO A 164 -26.07 -5.29 -27.87
CA PRO A 164 -26.64 -4.07 -27.27
C PRO A 164 -27.94 -4.29 -26.49
N GLU A 165 -28.65 -5.40 -26.72
CA GLU A 165 -29.85 -5.80 -25.98
C GLU A 165 -29.56 -6.07 -24.49
N ASP A 166 -28.38 -6.60 -24.14
CA ASP A 166 -28.00 -6.83 -22.73
C ASP A 166 -27.71 -5.52 -21.97
N PHE A 167 -27.29 -4.48 -22.71
CA PHE A 167 -27.10 -3.13 -22.15
C PHE A 167 -28.38 -2.30 -22.12
N SER A 168 -29.41 -2.67 -22.89
CA SER A 168 -30.74 -2.04 -22.80
C SER A 168 -31.40 -2.28 -21.44
N ALA A 169 -31.13 -3.43 -20.82
CA ALA A 169 -31.55 -3.74 -19.46
C ALA A 169 -30.88 -2.84 -18.41
N LEU A 170 -29.64 -2.38 -18.65
CA LEU A 170 -28.93 -1.41 -17.79
C LEU A 170 -29.39 0.04 -18.03
N GLY A 171 -29.75 0.39 -19.28
CA GLY A 171 -30.34 1.68 -19.64
C GLY A 171 -31.67 1.95 -18.95
N GLY A 172 -32.52 0.91 -18.82
CA GLY A 172 -33.79 0.99 -18.09
C GLY A 172 -33.63 1.28 -16.59
N ILE A 173 -32.49 0.90 -15.98
CA ILE A 173 -32.18 1.22 -14.58
C ILE A 173 -31.73 2.68 -14.46
N GLY A 174 -31.00 3.19 -15.46
CA GLY A 174 -30.60 4.60 -15.56
C GLY A 174 -31.80 5.53 -15.72
N GLU A 175 -32.76 5.17 -16.57
CA GLU A 175 -34.01 5.94 -16.74
C GLU A 175 -34.93 5.83 -15.53
N SER A 176 -34.98 4.68 -14.87
CA SER A 176 -35.71 4.52 -13.60
C SER A 176 -35.09 5.33 -12.46
N ALA A 177 -33.76 5.49 -12.44
CA ALA A 177 -33.04 6.32 -11.47
C ALA A 177 -33.19 7.83 -11.78
N LEU A 178 -33.23 8.22 -13.07
CA LEU A 178 -33.47 9.59 -13.50
C LEU A 178 -34.93 10.02 -13.31
N GLY A 179 -35.88 9.11 -13.48
CA GLY A 179 -37.30 9.34 -13.19
C GLY A 179 -37.59 9.53 -11.71
N LEU A 180 -36.83 8.87 -10.82
CA LEU A 180 -36.90 9.09 -9.37
C LEU A 180 -36.28 10.43 -8.92
N PHE A 181 -35.36 10.99 -9.70
CA PHE A 181 -34.73 12.29 -9.41
C PHE A 181 -35.47 13.49 -10.04
N GLN A 182 -36.24 13.29 -11.12
CA GLN A 182 -36.99 14.37 -11.77
C GLN A 182 -38.39 14.60 -11.19
N ASN A 183 -38.96 13.67 -10.43
CA ASN A 183 -40.31 13.83 -9.86
C ASN A 183 -40.33 14.61 -8.53
N GLY A 184 -39.57 15.70 -8.49
CA GLY A 184 -39.40 16.59 -7.35
C GLY A 184 -39.89 18.01 -7.63
N SER A 185 -41.08 18.19 -8.22
CA SER A 185 -41.76 19.50 -8.17
C SER A 185 -43.26 19.41 -8.53
N SER A 186 -44.07 19.65 -7.49
CA SER A 186 -45.41 20.26 -7.46
C SER A 186 -46.66 19.52 -8.00
N SER A 187 -47.50 19.24 -7.00
CA SER A 187 -48.96 19.48 -6.91
C SER A 187 -49.96 18.43 -7.39
N GLU A 188 -50.71 17.98 -6.36
CA GLU A 188 -52.15 17.70 -6.36
C GLU A 188 -52.64 16.53 -7.22
N ASP A 189 -52.62 15.33 -6.63
CA ASP A 189 -53.88 14.63 -6.42
C ASP A 189 -53.77 13.63 -5.26
N ALA A 190 -54.56 13.88 -4.22
CA ALA A 190 -54.63 13.04 -3.04
C ALA A 190 -55.48 11.80 -3.34
N LYS A 191 -54.83 10.67 -3.61
CA LYS A 191 -55.48 9.36 -3.47
C LYS A 191 -54.49 8.32 -2.97
N ASN A 192 -54.55 8.09 -1.66
CA ASN A 192 -54.19 6.87 -0.92
C ASN A 192 -53.45 5.80 -1.74
N ILE A 193 -52.11 5.87 -1.78
CA ILE A 193 -51.27 4.71 -2.08
C ILE A 193 -50.11 4.74 -1.09
N THR A 194 -50.28 4.06 0.03
CA THR A 194 -49.16 3.63 0.88
C THR A 194 -48.41 2.55 0.10
N PRO A 195 -47.16 2.77 -0.37
CA PRO A 195 -46.39 1.70 -0.99
C PRO A 195 -45.86 0.80 0.13
N SER A 196 -46.41 -0.40 0.26
CA SER A 196 -45.85 -1.41 1.16
C SER A 196 -44.46 -1.82 0.64
N ILE A 197 -43.41 -1.39 1.35
CA ILE A 197 -42.00 -1.68 1.03
C ILE A 197 -41.66 -3.17 1.21
N TYR A 198 -42.56 -3.93 1.86
CA TYR A 198 -42.49 -5.37 1.97
C TYR A 198 -43.41 -5.99 0.91
N GLY A 199 -42.83 -6.64 -0.09
CA GLY A 199 -43.57 -7.33 -1.14
C GLY A 199 -44.59 -8.33 -0.59
N LYS A 200 -45.59 -8.69 -1.40
CA LYS A 200 -46.64 -9.64 -1.01
C LYS A 200 -46.02 -11.00 -0.66
N PRO A 201 -46.29 -11.57 0.52
CA PRO A 201 -45.77 -12.89 0.87
C PRO A 201 -46.40 -13.95 -0.05
N SER A 202 -45.55 -14.75 -0.70
CA SER A 202 -45.96 -15.87 -1.55
C SER A 202 -45.93 -17.17 -0.74
N LEU A 203 -47.10 -17.78 -0.53
CA LEU A 203 -47.26 -19.08 0.11
C LEU A 203 -47.04 -20.20 -0.91
N ALA A 204 -46.01 -21.02 -0.73
CA ALA A 204 -45.87 -22.30 -1.45
C ALA A 204 -46.71 -23.36 -0.72
N VAL A 205 -47.79 -23.82 -1.35
CA VAL A 205 -48.65 -24.89 -0.83
C VAL A 205 -48.12 -26.23 -1.31
N LEU A 206 -47.46 -26.97 -0.42
CA LEU A 206 -47.24 -28.41 -0.60
C LEU A 206 -48.31 -29.15 0.20
N ALA A 207 -48.87 -30.19 -0.41
CA ALA A 207 -50.03 -30.94 0.09
C ALA A 207 -50.01 -31.16 1.61
N GLU A 208 -51.05 -30.67 2.27
CA GLU A 208 -51.53 -31.02 3.61
C GLU A 208 -50.76 -30.53 4.85
N SER A 209 -49.77 -29.64 4.75
CA SER A 209 -49.27 -28.95 5.94
C SER A 209 -49.01 -27.46 5.72
N LYS A 210 -49.84 -26.62 6.36
CA LYS A 210 -49.64 -25.16 6.43
C LYS A 210 -48.46 -24.89 7.37
N LEU A 211 -47.32 -24.53 6.81
CA LEU A 211 -46.13 -24.12 7.56
C LEU A 211 -46.07 -22.58 7.58
N GLU A 212 -46.32 -22.00 8.76
CA GLU A 212 -46.21 -20.56 9.00
C GLU A 212 -44.73 -20.21 9.21
N LEU A 213 -44.11 -19.56 8.23
CA LEU A 213 -42.72 -19.12 8.29
C LEU A 213 -42.66 -17.69 8.83
N GLU A 214 -42.43 -17.56 10.14
CA GLU A 214 -42.10 -16.29 10.77
C GLU A 214 -40.59 -16.02 10.58
N ILE A 215 -40.25 -15.08 9.69
CA ILE A 215 -38.87 -14.66 9.49
C ILE A 215 -38.55 -13.60 10.55
N TYR A 216 -37.78 -13.97 11.57
CA TYR A 216 -37.19 -13.01 12.48
C TYR A 216 -36.19 -12.14 11.71
N PRO A 217 -36.28 -10.81 11.77
CA PRO A 217 -35.29 -9.93 11.16
C PRO A 217 -33.96 -10.04 11.92
N GLY A 218 -33.14 -11.01 11.52
CA GLY A 218 -31.74 -11.11 11.93
C GLY A 218 -30.99 -9.92 11.35
N SER A 219 -30.57 -9.01 12.21
CA SER A 219 -29.78 -7.84 11.85
C SER A 219 -28.56 -8.24 11.03
N GLY A 220 -28.40 -7.58 9.88
CA GLY A 220 -27.19 -7.66 9.08
C GLY A 220 -25.93 -7.36 9.91
N VAL A 221 -24.85 -8.00 9.46
CA VAL A 221 -23.44 -7.73 9.74
C VAL A 221 -23.18 -6.40 10.44
N GLY A 222 -22.85 -6.49 11.73
CA GLY A 222 -22.38 -5.39 12.56
C GLY A 222 -22.46 -5.80 14.02
N SER A 223 -21.36 -6.29 14.58
CA SER A 223 -21.23 -6.51 16.02
C SER A 223 -21.37 -5.16 16.73
N ARG A 224 -22.58 -4.82 17.18
CA ARG A 224 -22.77 -3.81 18.21
C ARG A 224 -22.40 -4.46 19.53
N ALA A 225 -21.37 -3.95 20.19
CA ALA A 225 -21.17 -4.21 21.60
C ALA A 225 -22.48 -3.82 22.32
N LEU A 226 -23.02 -4.74 23.11
CA LEU A 226 -24.03 -4.34 24.09
C LEU A 226 -23.43 -3.19 24.93
N PRO A 227 -24.22 -2.19 25.33
CA PRO A 227 -23.83 -1.33 26.44
C PRO A 227 -23.83 -2.22 27.68
N ALA A 228 -22.75 -2.99 27.85
CA ALA A 228 -22.37 -3.46 29.16
C ALA A 228 -22.13 -2.18 29.95
N GLU A 229 -22.95 -1.99 30.98
CA GLU A 229 -22.68 -1.06 32.06
C GLU A 229 -21.19 -1.10 32.34
N ALA A 230 -20.54 0.06 32.31
CA ALA A 230 -19.11 0.16 32.51
C ALA A 230 -18.79 -0.43 33.89
N ALA A 231 -18.45 -1.71 33.92
CA ALA A 231 -17.70 -2.26 35.03
C ALA A 231 -16.39 -1.48 35.00
N GLU A 232 -16.28 -0.49 35.90
CA GLU A 232 -15.03 0.14 36.24
C GLU A 232 -14.06 -0.99 36.58
N HIS A 233 -13.29 -1.41 35.59
CA HIS A 233 -12.03 -2.06 35.86
C HIS A 233 -11.16 -0.97 36.48
N LEU A 234 -11.28 -0.84 37.81
CA LEU A 234 -10.36 -0.12 38.66
C LEU A 234 -9.01 -0.80 38.48
N PHE A 235 -8.23 -0.29 37.54
CA PHE A 235 -6.80 -0.55 37.52
C PHE A 235 -6.24 0.09 38.78
N SER A 236 -5.93 -0.74 39.77
CA SER A 236 -5.21 -0.31 40.96
C SER A 236 -3.79 0.03 40.53
N ASP A 237 -3.39 1.29 40.65
CA ASP A 237 -1.99 1.67 40.54
C ASP A 237 -1.18 0.84 41.54
N ALA A 238 -0.12 0.19 41.06
CA ALA A 238 0.82 -0.48 41.94
C ALA A 238 1.42 0.57 42.88
N PRO A 239 1.55 0.28 44.20
CA PRO A 239 2.18 1.22 45.12
C PRO A 239 3.58 1.56 44.59
N PRO A 240 4.01 2.83 44.68
CA PRO A 240 5.35 3.21 44.25
C PRO A 240 6.34 2.32 45.00
N GLY A 241 7.04 1.47 44.25
CA GLY A 241 8.12 0.69 44.83
C GLY A 241 9.07 1.68 45.49
N GLN A 242 9.35 1.50 46.79
CA GLN A 242 10.41 2.23 47.46
C GLN A 242 11.73 1.87 46.78
N GLY A 243 12.07 2.61 45.73
CA GLY A 243 13.41 2.66 45.19
C GLY A 243 14.28 3.34 46.23
N VAL A 244 14.79 2.56 47.18
CA VAL A 244 15.90 3.01 48.01
C VAL A 244 17.09 3.12 47.06
N ALA A 245 17.53 4.36 46.82
CA ALA A 245 18.76 4.62 46.11
C ALA A 245 19.91 4.02 46.93
N VAL A 246 20.33 2.82 46.55
CA VAL A 246 21.57 2.23 47.06
C VAL A 246 22.70 2.97 46.35
N ALA A 247 23.39 3.85 47.08
CA ALA A 247 24.60 4.47 46.59
C ALA A 247 25.61 3.37 46.22
N SER A 248 25.98 3.28 44.94
CA SER A 248 26.99 2.36 44.46
C SER A 248 28.38 2.85 44.89
N GLU A 249 28.70 2.78 46.17
CA GLU A 249 30.02 3.18 46.68
C GLU A 249 31.16 2.26 46.20
N LEU A 250 30.85 1.19 45.47
CA LEU A 250 31.82 0.17 45.04
C LEU A 250 32.44 0.39 43.65
N TYR A 251 32.06 1.42 42.88
CA TYR A 251 32.57 1.56 41.51
C TYR A 251 33.95 2.23 41.42
N ILE A 252 34.34 3.05 42.41
CA ILE A 252 35.58 3.84 42.31
C ILE A 252 36.84 3.01 42.62
N GLU A 253 36.71 1.93 43.42
CA GLU A 253 37.87 1.11 43.84
C GLU A 253 38.24 0.00 42.85
N SER A 254 37.35 -0.37 41.92
CA SER A 254 37.62 -1.42 40.92
C SER A 254 38.19 -0.89 39.59
N LEU A 255 38.41 0.42 39.48
CA LEU A 255 38.92 1.04 38.26
C LEU A 255 40.44 0.86 38.13
N PRO A 256 40.96 0.53 36.92
CA PRO A 256 42.40 0.49 36.68
C PRO A 256 43.06 1.81 37.10
N ALA A 257 44.08 1.74 37.97
CA ALA A 257 44.70 2.92 38.58
C ALA A 257 45.18 3.97 37.55
N GLN A 258 45.52 3.52 36.34
CA GLN A 258 46.03 4.33 35.24
C GLN A 258 44.99 5.33 34.69
N HIS A 259 43.69 5.11 34.88
CA HIS A 259 42.64 5.92 34.27
C HIS A 259 41.65 6.55 35.26
N ARG A 260 41.89 6.37 36.57
CA ARG A 260 41.00 6.83 37.64
C ARG A 260 40.72 8.33 37.57
N ASP A 261 41.74 9.15 37.33
CA ASP A 261 41.62 10.61 37.30
C ASP A 261 40.87 11.14 36.06
N ILE A 262 40.93 10.41 34.95
CA ILE A 262 40.24 10.75 33.70
C ILE A 262 38.75 10.46 33.88
N ILE A 263 38.44 9.28 34.42
CA ILE A 263 37.07 8.83 34.66
C ILE A 263 36.39 9.74 35.70
N LYS A 264 37.09 10.10 36.78
CA LYS A 264 36.59 11.03 37.79
C LYS A 264 36.19 12.38 37.19
N ARG A 265 37.08 12.99 36.40
CA ARG A 265 36.81 14.28 35.74
C ARG A 265 35.67 14.23 34.73
N TYR A 266 35.47 13.09 34.07
CA TYR A 266 34.35 12.91 33.16
C TYR A 266 33.00 12.94 33.91
N PHE A 267 32.90 12.22 35.01
CA PHE A 267 31.66 12.19 35.82
C PHE A 267 31.39 13.50 36.55
N GLU A 268 32.42 14.20 37.03
CA GLU A 268 32.27 15.55 37.59
C GLU A 268 31.67 16.52 36.57
N ARG A 269 32.16 16.50 35.33
CA ARG A 269 31.61 17.33 34.24
C ARG A 269 30.19 16.94 33.84
N LEU A 270 29.84 15.66 33.98
CA LEU A 270 28.50 15.18 33.65
C LEU A 270 27.49 15.64 34.70
N ALA A 271 27.88 15.64 35.98
CA ALA A 271 27.05 16.10 37.09
C ALA A 271 26.88 17.63 37.11
N GLU A 272 27.86 18.39 36.61
CA GLU A 272 27.72 19.84 36.43
C GLU A 272 26.88 20.23 35.19
N ALA A 273 26.57 19.28 34.31
CA ALA A 273 25.83 19.50 33.07
C ALA A 273 24.33 19.15 33.18
N GLU A 274 23.87 18.62 34.31
CA GLU A 274 22.45 18.55 34.72
C GLU A 274 22.05 19.80 35.51
#